data_AF-A0A089QKQ5-F1
#
_entry.id   AF-A0A089QKQ5-F1
#
_cell.length_a   1.000
_cell.length_b   1.000
_cell.length_c   1.000
_cell.angle_alpha   90.00
_cell.angle_beta   90.00
_cell.angle_gamma   90.00
#
_symmetry.space_group_name_H-M   'P 1'
#
loop_
_entity.id
_entity.type
_entity.pdbx_description
1 polymer ?
#
loop_
_entity_poly.entity_id
_entity_poly.type
_entity_poly.pdbx_seq_one_letter_code
_entity_poly.pdbx_strand_id
1 'polypeptide(L)'
;MVQYYCPYCNPKYQFQKKSSNGTLICGLCGEDLVKKPFIRLNQIIALFAASSLLLPLIYTFIFLIKNQINPPKKNYQANGNLMIIIKETLS
;
A
#
# COMPACT_ATOMS: atom_id res chain seq x y z
N MET A 1 2.56 12.84 -19.99
CA MET A 1 2.91 12.46 -21.37
C MET A 1 3.03 10.95 -21.46
N VAL A 2 2.33 10.31 -22.39
CA VAL A 2 2.46 8.86 -22.64
C VAL A 2 3.80 8.59 -23.30
N GLN A 3 4.63 7.74 -22.70
CA GLN A 3 5.93 7.39 -23.26
C GLN A 3 5.77 6.21 -24.21
N TYR A 4 6.36 6.30 -25.40
CA TYR A 4 6.37 5.23 -26.38
C TYR A 4 7.79 4.72 -26.59
N TYR A 5 7.95 3.46 -27.02
CA TYR A 5 9.25 2.87 -27.29
C TYR A 5 9.17 1.89 -28.47
N CYS A 6 10.29 1.69 -29.17
CA CYS A 6 10.42 0.65 -30.19
C CYS A 6 10.99 -0.62 -29.54
N PRO A 7 10.37 -1.80 -29.73
CA PRO A 7 10.87 -3.05 -29.16
C PRO A 7 12.10 -3.60 -29.91
N TYR A 8 12.34 -3.16 -31.15
CA TYR A 8 13.39 -3.69 -32.02
C TYR A 8 14.69 -2.87 -31.98
N CYS A 9 14.59 -1.55 -31.74
CA CYS A 9 15.74 -0.66 -31.72
C CYS A 9 16.28 -0.43 -30.31
N ASN A 10 17.56 -0.12 -30.21
CA ASN A 10 18.16 0.28 -28.94
C ASN A 10 17.50 1.56 -28.40
N PRO A 11 16.94 1.55 -27.18
CA PRO A 11 16.18 2.66 -26.62
C PRO A 11 16.99 3.94 -26.41
N LYS A 12 18.33 3.89 -26.44
CA LYS A 12 19.21 5.06 -26.31
C LYS A 12 19.21 5.94 -27.57
N TYR A 13 18.94 5.34 -28.74
CA TYR A 13 19.04 6.02 -30.03
C TYR A 13 17.67 6.21 -30.71
N GLN A 14 16.59 5.77 -30.06
CA GLN A 14 15.24 5.90 -30.61
C GLN A 14 14.76 7.36 -30.61
N PHE A 15 14.15 7.78 -31.70
CA PHE A 15 13.44 9.05 -31.80
C PHE A 15 12.11 8.85 -32.55
N GLN A 16 11.13 9.70 -32.25
CA GLN A 16 9.79 9.58 -32.78
C GLN A 16 9.68 10.35 -34.10
N LYS A 17 9.09 9.74 -35.12
CA LYS A 17 8.80 10.37 -36.41
C LYS A 17 7.32 10.16 -36.72
N LYS A 18 6.68 11.14 -37.35
CA LYS A 18 5.33 10.95 -37.90
C LYS A 18 5.44 10.34 -39.29
N SER A 19 4.73 9.26 -39.52
CA SER A 19 4.55 8.66 -40.85
C SER A 19 3.66 9.55 -41.73
N SER A 20 3.68 9.33 -43.05
CA SER A 20 2.77 9.96 -44.01
C SER A 20 1.30 9.73 -43.67
N ASN A 21 1.01 8.64 -42.96
CA ASN A 21 -0.33 8.23 -42.55
C ASN A 21 -0.74 8.78 -41.17
N GLY A 22 0.09 9.63 -40.56
CA GLY A 22 -0.16 10.24 -39.26
C GLY A 22 0.19 9.39 -38.03
N THR A 23 0.61 8.13 -38.22
CA THR A 23 1.05 7.24 -37.13
C THR A 23 2.44 7.63 -36.60
N LEU A 24 2.67 7.39 -35.30
CA LEU A 24 3.98 7.59 -34.66
C LEU A 24 4.85 6.34 -34.85
N ILE A 25 5.88 6.49 -35.66
CA ILE A 25 6.83 5.43 -36.01
C ILE A 25 8.21 5.71 -35.42
N CYS A 26 9.02 4.66 -35.29
CA CYS A 26 10.41 4.77 -34.94
C CYS A 26 11.21 5.35 -36.11
N GLY A 27 11.97 6.42 -35.87
CA GLY A 27 12.78 7.05 -36.91
C GLY A 27 13.99 6.23 -37.40
N LEU A 28 14.34 5.15 -36.69
CA LEU A 28 15.46 4.26 -37.04
C LEU A 28 15.03 3.08 -37.93
N CYS A 29 13.99 2.34 -37.53
CA CYS A 29 13.53 1.14 -38.23
C CYS A 29 12.23 1.32 -39.01
N GLY A 30 11.50 2.42 -38.81
CA GLY A 30 10.21 2.65 -39.47
C GLY A 30 9.02 1.91 -38.85
N GLU A 31 9.25 1.06 -37.85
CA GLU A 31 8.21 0.30 -37.15
C GLU A 31 7.34 1.17 -36.23
N ASP A 32 6.11 0.72 -35.98
CA ASP A 32 5.17 1.40 -35.08
C ASP A 32 5.68 1.40 -33.62
N LEU A 33 5.47 2.53 -32.95
CA LEU A 33 5.87 2.71 -31.56
C LEU A 33 4.85 2.11 -30.59
N VAL A 34 5.34 1.33 -29.62
CA VAL A 34 4.50 0.68 -28.60
C VAL A 34 4.40 1.56 -27.37
N LYS A 35 3.21 1.63 -26.76
CA LYS A 35 2.97 2.37 -25.52
C LYS A 35 3.69 1.71 -24.36
N LYS A 36 4.51 2.48 -23.64
CA LYS A 36 5.17 2.00 -22.42
C LYS A 36 4.15 1.93 -21.27
N PRO A 37 4.08 0.82 -20.53
CA PRO A 37 3.21 0.73 -19.36
C PRO A 37 3.65 1.76 -18.32
N PHE A 38 2.69 2.57 -17.83
CA PHE A 38 2.94 3.70 -16.94
C PHE A 38 3.27 3.25 -15.51
N ILE A 39 2.65 2.17 -15.06
CA ILE A 39 2.89 1.53 -13.76
C ILE A 39 3.42 0.12 -14.01
N ARG A 40 4.50 -0.25 -13.32
CA ARG A 40 4.97 -1.64 -13.28
C ARG A 40 4.07 -2.41 -12.32
N LEU A 41 3.53 -3.55 -12.75
CA LEU A 41 2.68 -4.42 -11.92
C LEU A 41 3.35 -4.77 -10.58
N ASN A 42 4.67 -4.95 -10.59
CA ASN A 42 5.47 -5.20 -9.39
C ASN A 42 5.39 -4.06 -8.35
N GLN A 43 5.26 -2.81 -8.77
CA GLN A 43 5.08 -1.69 -7.82
C GLN A 43 3.71 -1.75 -7.14
N ILE A 44 2.68 -2.19 -7.86
CA ILE A 44 1.33 -2.38 -7.29
C ILE A 44 1.38 -3.49 -6.24
N ILE A 45 2.00 -4.62 -6.57
CA ILE A 45 2.13 -5.77 -5.65
C ILE A 45 2.94 -5.37 -4.41
N ALA A 46 4.05 -4.65 -4.60
CA ALA A 46 4.86 -4.16 -3.49
C ALA A 46 4.06 -3.21 -2.57
N LEU A 47 3.20 -2.37 -3.14
CA LEU A 47 2.33 -1.48 -2.37
C LEU A 47 1.32 -2.27 -1.53
N PHE A 48 0.70 -3.31 -2.09
CA PHE A 48 -0.22 -4.18 -1.36
C PHE A 48 0.47 -4.97 -0.24
N ALA A 49 1.69 -5.46 -0.48
CA ALA A 49 2.47 -6.15 0.54
C ALA A 49 2.83 -5.21 1.70
N ALA A 50 3.29 -4.00 1.39
CA ALA A 50 3.63 -2.98 2.38
C ALA A 50 2.39 -2.52 3.17
N SER A 51 1.25 -2.31 2.51
CA SER A 51 0.02 -1.90 3.19
C SER A 51 -0.50 -3.01 4.10
N SER A 52 -0.49 -4.27 3.66
CA SER A 52 -0.93 -5.41 4.48
C SER A 52 -0.13 -5.54 5.78
N LEU A 53 1.15 -5.19 5.76
CA LEU A 53 1.99 -5.16 6.96
C LEU A 53 1.68 -3.97 7.88
N LEU A 54 1.37 -2.80 7.31
CA LEU A 54 1.12 -1.57 8.06
C LEU A 54 -0.29 -1.47 8.65
N LEU A 55 -1.29 -2.04 7.99
CA LEU A 55 -2.69 -2.04 8.44
C LEU A 55 -2.87 -2.50 9.90
N PRO A 56 -2.35 -3.67 10.34
CA PRO A 56 -2.50 -4.11 11.72
C PRO A 56 -1.78 -3.19 12.71
N LEU A 57 -0.61 -2.64 12.35
CA LEU A 57 0.11 -1.67 13.18
C LEU A 57 -0.73 -0.41 13.39
N ILE A 58 -1.29 0.16 12.31
CA ILE A 58 -2.15 1.34 12.39
C ILE A 58 -3.39 1.06 13.24
N TYR A 59 -4.03 -0.10 13.06
CA TYR A 59 -5.18 -0.50 13.86
C TYR A 59 -4.86 -0.59 15.35
N THR A 60 -3.74 -1.23 15.72
CA THR A 60 -3.31 -1.32 17.12
C THR A 60 -3.00 0.05 17.72
N PHE A 61 -2.36 0.94 16.95
CA PHE A 61 -2.11 2.32 17.38
C PHE A 61 -3.42 3.07 17.68
N ILE A 62 -4.40 3.01 16.77
CA ILE A 62 -5.70 3.65 16.97
C ILE A 62 -6.41 3.06 18.20
N PHE A 63 -6.36 1.74 18.38
CA PHE A 63 -6.97 1.07 19.52
C PHE A 63 -6.34 1.51 20.85
N LEU A 64 -5.01 1.60 20.92
CA LEU A 64 -4.30 2.07 22.11
C LEU A 64 -4.69 3.51 22.46
N ILE A 65 -4.72 4.42 21.48
CA ILE A 65 -5.14 5.80 21.71
C ILE A 65 -6.60 5.86 22.19
N LYS A 66 -7.50 5.08 21.59
CA LYS A 66 -8.90 5.00 22.04
C LYS A 66 -9.01 4.52 23.49
N ASN A 67 -8.24 3.52 23.88
CA ASN A 67 -8.23 3.01 25.27
C ASN A 67 -7.67 4.02 26.27
N GLN A 68 -6.77 4.93 25.88
CA GLN A 68 -6.28 6.00 26.75
C GLN A 68 -7.33 7.11 26.92
N ILE A 69 -8.03 7.48 25.85
CA ILE A 69 -9.02 8.57 25.87
C ILE A 69 -10.33 8.13 26.54
N ASN A 70 -10.80 6.92 26.24
CA ASN A 70 -11.98 6.32 26.83
C ASN A 70 -11.59 4.97 27.41
N PRO A 71 -11.01 4.94 28.63
CA PRO A 71 -10.70 3.69 29.27
C PRO A 71 -12.01 2.88 29.39
N PRO A 72 -12.00 1.59 29.00
CA PRO A 72 -13.18 0.76 29.18
C PRO A 72 -13.57 0.81 30.65
N LYS A 73 -14.89 0.90 30.93
CA LYS A 73 -15.41 0.79 32.29
C LYS A 73 -14.91 -0.55 32.84
N LYS A 74 -13.86 -0.49 33.66
CA LYS A 74 -13.31 -1.67 34.32
C LYS A 74 -14.41 -2.18 35.25
N ASN A 75 -15.07 -3.26 34.87
CA ASN A 75 -15.95 -3.99 35.77
C ASN A 75 -15.06 -4.70 36.80
N TYR A 76 -14.60 -3.95 37.80
CA TYR A 76 -13.82 -4.44 38.95
C TYR A 76 -14.63 -5.35 39.89
N GLN A 77 -15.69 -6.01 39.39
CA GLN A 77 -16.49 -6.94 40.20
C GLN A 77 -15.68 -8.16 40.68
N ALA A 78 -14.54 -8.45 40.05
CA ALA A 78 -13.61 -9.49 40.53
C ALA A 78 -12.84 -9.09 41.81
N ASN A 79 -12.58 -7.80 42.04
CA ASN A 79 -11.78 -7.36 43.19
C ASN A 79 -12.63 -7.16 44.46
N GLY A 80 -13.91 -6.81 44.29
CA GLY A 80 -14.85 -6.68 45.41
C GLY A 80 -15.09 -8.01 46.14
N ASN A 81 -15.35 -9.09 45.39
CA ASN A 81 -15.52 -10.42 45.98
C ASN A 81 -14.24 -10.94 46.65
N LEU A 82 -13.07 -10.68 46.05
CA LEU A 82 -11.79 -11.06 46.68
C LEU A 82 -11.60 -10.34 48.02
N MET A 83 -11.91 -9.04 48.09
CA MET A 83 -11.79 -8.26 49.32
C MET A 83 -12.81 -8.71 50.40
N ILE A 84 -14.04 -9.08 49.99
CA ILE A 84 -15.05 -9.65 50.89
C ILE A 84 -14.57 -11.00 51.44
N ILE A 85 -14.12 -11.90 50.57
CA ILE A 85 -13.61 -13.24 50.96
C ILE A 85 -12.43 -13.10 51.92
N ILE A 86 -11.45 -12.25 51.62
CA ILE A 86 -10.29 -12.01 52.49
C ILE A 86 -10.73 -11.51 53.88
N LYS A 87 -11.69 -10.57 53.91
CA LYS A 87 -12.23 -10.03 55.17
C LYS A 87 -12.97 -11.10 55.99
N GLU A 88 -13.72 -11.99 55.34
CA GLU A 88 -14.40 -13.12 55.99
C GLU A 88 -13.43 -14.18 56.53
N THR A 89 -12.32 -14.47 55.84
CA THR A 89 -11.31 -15.42 56.33
C THR A 89 -10.39 -14.89 57.45
N LEU A 90 -10.32 -13.57 57.64
CA LEU A 90 -9.49 -12.93 58.67
C LEU A 90 -10.29 -12.51 59.92
N SER A 91 -11.60 -12.76 59.94
CA SER A 91 -12.51 -12.54 61.09
C SER A 91 -12.71 -13.84 61.85
#